data_AF-A0A925T0Y5-F1
#
_entry.id   AF-A0A925T0Y5-F1
#
_cell.length_a   1.000
_cell.length_b   1.000
_cell.length_c   1.000
_cell.angle_alpha   90.00
_cell.angle_beta   90.00
_cell.angle_gamma   90.00
#
_symmetry.space_group_name_H-M   'P 1'
#
loop_
_entity.id
_entity.type
_entity.pdbx_description
1 polymer ?
#
loop_
_entity_poly.entity_id
_entity_poly.type
_entity_poly.pdbx_seq_one_letter_code
_entity_poly.pdbx_strand_id
1 'polypeptide(L)'
;AKTAPKLVDELVPKILPLATVVRVMQGLLAERVPIRNVRAIVEALAEAGPRTTDPQLLIGQVRVALGRQIVQDIVGLAEELPVITLEPDLERLLSNGLAITGGSPGLEPGLAERLQRGLSDAVQRQERGGEPAVLLTAPTLRAALARFFRVSVPSLHVLAWNEVPDNRKVRMVTAIGK
;
A
#
# COMPACT_ATOMS: atom_id res chain seq x y z
N ALA A 1 7.95 9.56 22.31
CA ALA A 1 8.18 9.27 23.74
C ALA A 1 7.04 9.74 24.66
N LYS A 2 6.58 11.00 24.61
CA LYS A 2 5.62 11.54 25.62
C LYS A 2 4.20 10.91 25.64
N THR A 3 3.74 10.28 24.57
CA THR A 3 2.33 9.81 24.45
C THR A 3 2.11 8.33 24.76
N ALA A 4 3.17 7.52 24.81
CA ALA A 4 3.11 6.07 25.11
C ALA A 4 4.52 5.52 25.48
N PRO A 5 5.14 5.98 26.58
CA PRO A 5 6.54 5.66 26.89
C PRO A 5 6.79 4.15 27.05
N LYS A 6 5.95 3.43 27.80
CA LYS A 6 6.11 1.98 28.02
C LYS A 6 6.09 1.15 26.72
N LEU A 7 5.20 1.50 25.80
CA LEU A 7 5.04 0.78 24.53
C LEU A 7 6.28 0.95 23.63
N VAL A 8 6.90 2.14 23.67
CA VAL A 8 8.13 2.41 22.93
C VAL A 8 9.33 1.69 23.56
N ASP A 9 9.41 1.66 24.90
CA ASP A 9 10.48 0.97 25.64
C ASP A 9 10.40 -0.57 25.51
N GLU A 10 9.21 -1.11 25.25
CA GLU A 10 8.99 -2.52 24.96
C GLU A 10 9.32 -2.86 23.50
N LEU A 11 9.10 -1.94 22.56
CA LEU A 11 9.41 -2.17 21.14
C LEU A 11 10.90 -2.02 20.84
N VAL A 12 11.50 -0.90 21.25
CA VAL A 12 12.89 -0.53 20.92
C VAL A 12 13.75 -0.51 22.19
N PRO A 13 14.92 -1.18 22.22
CA PRO A 13 15.50 -2.03 21.17
C PRO A 13 15.06 -3.51 21.25
N LYS A 14 14.17 -3.88 22.17
CA LYS A 14 13.95 -5.28 22.58
C LYS A 14 13.39 -6.17 21.48
N ILE A 15 12.43 -5.66 20.69
CA ILE A 15 11.79 -6.41 19.60
C ILE A 15 12.41 -5.99 18.27
N LEU A 16 12.56 -4.69 18.03
CA LEU A 16 13.08 -4.14 16.78
C LEU A 16 14.22 -3.14 17.03
N PRO A 17 15.28 -3.17 16.20
CA PRO A 17 16.26 -2.09 16.17
C PRO A 17 15.62 -0.76 15.80
N LEU A 18 16.10 0.35 16.39
CA LEU A 18 15.63 1.70 16.06
C LEU A 18 15.72 2.00 14.56
N ALA A 19 16.79 1.54 13.90
CA ALA A 19 16.98 1.71 12.46
C ALA A 19 15.84 1.08 11.64
N THR A 20 15.31 -0.07 12.06
CA THR A 20 14.16 -0.72 11.40
C THR A 20 12.91 0.12 11.56
N VAL A 21 12.63 0.63 12.76
CA VAL A 21 11.47 1.49 13.01
C VAL A 21 11.56 2.77 12.16
N VAL A 22 12.73 3.39 12.08
CA VAL A 22 12.95 4.58 11.24
C VAL A 22 12.70 4.26 9.76
N ARG A 23 13.19 3.13 9.25
CA ARG A 23 12.94 2.69 7.87
C ARG A 23 11.45 2.47 7.59
N VAL A 24 10.71 1.88 8.53
CA VAL A 24 9.26 1.70 8.41
C VAL A 24 8.56 3.06 8.32
N MET A 25 8.89 3.99 9.23
CA MET A 25 8.30 5.33 9.24
C MET A 25 8.59 6.10 7.95
N GLN A 26 9.82 6.00 7.42
CA GLN A 26 10.19 6.57 6.12
C GLN A 26 9.40 5.94 4.97
N GLY A 27 9.20 4.62 5.00
CA GLY A 27 8.40 3.91 4.00
C GLY A 27 6.93 4.36 3.99
N LEU A 28 6.31 4.49 5.16
CA LEU A 28 4.94 5.01 5.29
C LEU A 28 4.82 6.42 4.69
N LEU A 29 5.76 7.31 5.01
CA LEU A 29 5.80 8.66 4.45
C LEU A 29 6.02 8.67 2.94
N ALA A 30 6.88 7.78 2.41
CA ALA A 30 7.11 7.64 0.98
C ALA A 30 5.83 7.25 0.21
N GLU A 31 4.92 6.54 0.87
CA GLU A 31 3.60 6.15 0.37
C GLU A 31 2.47 7.11 0.81
N ARG A 32 2.82 8.29 1.37
CA ARG A 32 1.88 9.32 1.85
C ARG A 32 0.93 8.85 2.95
N VAL A 33 1.30 7.85 3.72
CA VAL A 33 0.53 7.39 4.90
C VAL A 33 0.87 8.26 6.11
N PRO A 34 -0.11 8.93 6.74
CA PRO A 34 0.20 9.80 7.87
C PRO A 34 0.64 9.02 9.12
N ILE A 35 1.80 9.36 9.65
CA ILE A 35 2.42 8.74 10.84
C ILE A 35 1.96 9.33 12.18
N ARG A 36 0.83 10.05 12.18
CA ARG A 36 0.27 10.74 13.36
C ARG A 36 -0.25 9.76 14.43
N ASN A 37 -0.77 8.60 14.01
CA ASN A 37 -1.23 7.56 14.93
C ASN A 37 -0.06 6.65 15.36
N VAL A 38 0.90 7.22 16.08
CA VAL A 38 2.10 6.51 16.52
C VAL A 38 1.77 5.30 17.39
N ARG A 39 0.66 5.36 18.15
CA ARG A 39 0.21 4.23 18.97
C ARG A 39 -0.09 3.00 18.12
N ALA A 40 -0.98 3.13 17.13
CA ALA A 40 -1.33 2.02 16.24
C ALA A 40 -0.12 1.50 15.45
N ILE A 41 0.80 2.39 15.05
CA ILE A 41 2.05 2.01 14.38
C ILE A 41 2.91 1.13 15.30
N VAL A 42 3.13 1.55 16.55
CA VAL A 42 3.95 0.82 17.51
C VAL A 42 3.30 -0.52 17.90
N GLU A 43 1.97 -0.55 18.09
CA GLU A 43 1.22 -1.78 18.36
C GLU A 43 1.39 -2.80 17.22
N ALA A 44 1.19 -2.37 15.97
CA ALA A 44 1.37 -3.23 14.81
C ALA A 44 2.82 -3.73 14.66
N LEU A 45 3.80 -2.89 14.95
CA LEU A 45 5.22 -3.27 14.95
C LEU A 45 5.57 -4.24 16.08
N ALA A 46 5.01 -4.06 17.27
CA ALA A 46 5.24 -4.97 18.40
C ALA A 46 4.64 -6.35 18.14
N GLU A 47 3.49 -6.41 17.46
CA GLU A 47 2.85 -7.67 17.08
C GLU A 47 3.59 -8.38 15.94
N ALA A 48 4.04 -7.64 14.92
CA ALA A 48 4.70 -8.22 13.76
C ALA A 48 6.21 -8.50 13.97
N GLY A 49 6.87 -7.73 14.82
CA GLY A 49 8.32 -7.78 15.05
C GLY A 49 8.88 -9.16 15.44
N PRO A 50 8.21 -9.95 16.30
CA PRO A 50 8.64 -11.32 16.61
C PRO A 50 8.64 -12.26 15.40
N ARG A 51 7.84 -11.97 14.36
CA ARG A 51 7.74 -12.79 13.13
C ARG A 51 8.72 -12.34 12.05
N THR A 52 9.00 -11.04 11.97
CA THR A 52 9.89 -10.48 10.94
C THR A 52 10.51 -9.16 11.37
N THR A 53 11.74 -8.93 10.95
CA THR A 53 12.45 -7.66 11.10
C THR A 53 12.62 -6.92 9.77
N ASP A 54 12.08 -7.48 8.67
CA ASP A 54 12.12 -6.86 7.35
C ASP A 54 11.23 -5.60 7.31
N PRO A 55 11.81 -4.41 7.08
CA PRO A 55 11.04 -3.16 7.00
C PRO A 55 9.90 -3.21 5.98
N GLN A 56 10.05 -3.88 4.83
CA GLN A 56 9.01 -3.92 3.80
C GLN A 56 7.78 -4.71 4.26
N LEU A 57 8.00 -5.85 4.91
CA LEU A 57 6.92 -6.64 5.48
C LEU A 57 6.25 -5.90 6.64
N LEU A 58 7.05 -5.26 7.50
CA LEU A 58 6.55 -4.45 8.62
C LEU A 58 5.71 -3.25 8.14
N ILE A 59 6.11 -2.57 7.06
CA ILE A 59 5.30 -1.50 6.44
C ILE A 59 3.93 -2.04 6.05
N GLY A 60 3.87 -3.21 5.42
CA GLY A 60 2.59 -3.85 5.06
C GLY A 60 1.69 -4.11 6.28
N GLN A 61 2.25 -4.65 7.37
CA GLN A 61 1.49 -4.90 8.60
C GLN A 61 0.97 -3.60 9.23
N VAL A 62 1.82 -2.57 9.29
CA VAL A 62 1.40 -1.26 9.82
C VAL A 62 0.32 -0.63 8.94
N ARG A 63 0.42 -0.76 7.61
CA ARG A 63 -0.62 -0.25 6.70
C ARG A 63 -1.97 -0.93 6.91
N VAL A 64 -1.99 -2.24 7.12
CA VAL A 64 -3.23 -2.98 7.48
C VAL A 64 -3.83 -2.41 8.76
N ALA A 65 -3.02 -2.23 9.81
CA ALA A 65 -3.48 -1.65 11.07
C ALA A 65 -4.00 -0.19 10.91
N LEU A 66 -3.44 0.55 9.95
CA LEU A 66 -3.86 1.91 9.61
C LEU A 66 -4.94 1.95 8.51
N GLY A 67 -5.45 0.82 8.03
CA GLY A 67 -6.29 0.72 6.84
C GLY A 67 -7.50 1.66 6.85
N ARG A 68 -8.21 1.73 7.98
CA ARG A 68 -9.32 2.68 8.17
C ARG A 68 -8.91 4.13 7.96
N GLN A 69 -7.75 4.52 8.50
CA GLN A 69 -7.23 5.88 8.36
C GLN A 69 -6.80 6.15 6.91
N ILE A 70 -6.10 5.20 6.28
CA ILE A 70 -5.65 5.32 4.89
C ILE A 70 -6.85 5.51 3.96
N VAL A 71 -7.87 4.66 4.07
CA VAL A 71 -9.08 4.75 3.23
C VAL A 71 -9.82 6.06 3.50
N GLN A 72 -9.97 6.46 4.77
CA GLN A 72 -10.61 7.74 5.11
C GLN A 72 -9.85 8.95 4.58
N ASP A 73 -8.52 8.93 4.58
CA ASP A 73 -7.69 10.01 4.02
C ASP A 73 -7.83 10.11 2.48
N ILE A 74 -8.20 9.02 1.80
CA ILE A 74 -8.38 8.98 0.34
C ILE A 74 -9.79 9.43 -0.07
N VAL A 75 -10.84 8.84 0.52
CA VAL A 75 -12.23 9.08 0.07
C VAL A 75 -13.04 10.00 0.99
N GLY A 76 -12.47 10.43 2.11
CA GLY A 76 -13.15 11.27 3.09
C GLY A 76 -14.43 10.61 3.63
N LEU A 77 -15.55 11.32 3.47
CA LEU A 77 -16.88 10.90 3.93
C LEU A 77 -17.67 10.09 2.90
N ALA A 78 -17.14 9.86 1.69
CA ALA A 78 -17.84 9.07 0.68
C ALA A 78 -18.10 7.65 1.20
N GLU A 79 -19.24 7.06 0.84
CA GLU A 79 -19.63 5.71 1.30
C GLU A 79 -18.84 4.61 0.60
N GLU A 80 -18.52 4.82 -0.67
CA GLU A 80 -17.86 3.85 -1.54
C GLU A 80 -16.40 4.22 -1.82
N LEU A 81 -15.57 3.20 -1.97
CA LEU A 81 -14.20 3.31 -2.44
C LEU A 81 -14.16 2.96 -3.95
N PRO A 82 -14.02 3.95 -4.85
CA PRO A 82 -13.85 3.66 -6.26
C PRO A 82 -12.45 3.08 -6.51
N VAL A 83 -12.39 1.91 -7.13
CA VAL A 83 -11.12 1.21 -7.39
C VAL A 83 -10.94 0.83 -8.84
N ILE A 84 -9.69 0.94 -9.26
CA ILE A 84 -9.12 0.32 -10.44
C ILE A 84 -8.56 -1.04 -9.98
N THR A 85 -8.84 -2.11 -10.72
CA THR A 85 -8.26 -3.43 -10.45
C THR A 85 -7.37 -3.89 -11.60
N LEU A 86 -6.62 -4.96 -11.39
CA LEU A 86 -5.94 -5.68 -12.46
C LEU A 86 -6.82 -6.85 -12.91
N GLU A 87 -6.73 -7.20 -14.19
CA GLU A 87 -7.30 -8.45 -14.69
C GLU A 87 -6.61 -9.65 -14.02
N PRO A 88 -7.33 -10.75 -13.69
CA PRO A 88 -6.77 -11.87 -12.94
C PRO A 88 -5.52 -12.52 -13.57
N ASP A 89 -5.47 -12.62 -14.89
CA ASP A 89 -4.32 -13.18 -15.61
C ASP A 89 -3.06 -12.33 -15.42
N LEU A 90 -3.24 -11.02 -15.54
CA LEU A 90 -2.16 -10.06 -15.34
C LEU A 90 -1.68 -10.07 -13.88
N GLU A 91 -2.60 -10.14 -12.92
CA GLU A 91 -2.26 -10.18 -11.50
C GLU A 91 -1.43 -11.44 -11.16
N ARG A 92 -1.78 -12.59 -11.76
CA ARG A 92 -1.02 -13.84 -11.65
C ARG A 92 0.37 -13.73 -12.27
N LEU A 93 0.49 -13.16 -13.47
CA LEU A 93 1.77 -12.95 -14.15
C LEU A 93 2.70 -12.07 -13.31
N LEU A 94 2.20 -10.95 -12.80
CA LEU A 94 2.94 -10.03 -11.92
C LEU A 94 3.39 -10.72 -10.63
N SER A 95 2.52 -11.53 -10.02
CA SER A 95 2.82 -12.24 -8.77
C SER A 95 3.95 -13.24 -8.96
N ASN A 96 3.92 -13.99 -10.08
CA ASN A 96 4.98 -14.92 -10.44
C ASN A 96 6.30 -14.19 -10.72
N GLY A 97 6.26 -13.05 -11.42
CA GLY A 97 7.45 -12.23 -11.70
C GLY A 97 8.13 -11.71 -10.42
N LEU A 98 7.35 -11.30 -9.41
CA LEU A 98 7.90 -10.88 -8.12
C LEU A 98 8.63 -12.00 -7.39
N ALA A 99 8.07 -13.20 -7.40
CA ALA A 99 8.68 -14.36 -6.74
C ALA A 99 10.04 -14.70 -7.35
N ILE A 100 10.20 -14.52 -8.67
CA ILE A 100 11.43 -14.84 -9.39
C ILE A 100 12.52 -13.79 -9.17
N THR A 101 12.17 -12.50 -9.16
CA THR A 101 13.17 -11.42 -9.15
C THR A 101 13.47 -10.83 -7.77
N GLY A 102 12.85 -11.35 -6.71
CA GLY A 102 13.10 -10.90 -5.34
C GLY A 102 12.57 -9.49 -5.04
N GLY A 103 11.46 -9.09 -5.67
CA GLY A 103 10.77 -7.84 -5.34
C GLY A 103 10.67 -6.81 -6.45
N SER A 104 11.05 -7.13 -7.69
CA SER A 104 10.67 -6.35 -8.88
C SER A 104 9.54 -7.07 -9.62
N PRO A 105 8.54 -6.40 -10.20
CA PRO A 105 7.44 -7.13 -10.84
C PRO A 105 7.84 -7.94 -12.10
N GLY A 106 9.15 -8.06 -12.42
CA GLY A 106 9.65 -8.93 -13.48
C GLY A 106 9.03 -8.62 -14.84
N LEU A 107 8.64 -7.36 -15.04
CA LEU A 107 7.83 -6.94 -16.17
C LEU A 107 8.65 -6.83 -17.44
N GLU A 108 8.18 -7.46 -18.50
CA GLU A 108 8.66 -7.17 -19.85
C GLU A 108 8.37 -5.70 -20.20
N PRO A 109 9.29 -4.99 -20.88
CA PRO A 109 9.14 -3.56 -21.17
C PRO A 109 7.80 -3.20 -21.85
N GLY A 110 7.36 -4.02 -22.82
CA GLY A 110 6.09 -3.78 -23.51
C GLY A 110 4.87 -3.90 -22.60
N LEU A 111 4.89 -4.82 -21.63
CA LEU A 111 3.81 -4.94 -20.64
C LEU A 111 3.83 -3.77 -19.65
N ALA A 112 5.01 -3.38 -19.17
CA ALA A 112 5.20 -2.21 -18.32
C ALA A 112 4.63 -0.93 -18.94
N GLU A 113 4.93 -0.66 -20.23
CA GLU A 113 4.40 0.51 -20.94
C GLU A 113 2.88 0.48 -21.11
N ARG A 114 2.31 -0.70 -21.39
CA ARG A 114 0.85 -0.87 -21.51
C ARG A 114 0.16 -0.61 -20.17
N LEU A 115 0.71 -1.16 -19.09
CA LEU A 115 0.20 -0.93 -17.74
C LEU A 115 0.24 0.54 -17.35
N GLN A 116 1.38 1.19 -17.59
CA GLN A 116 1.56 2.61 -17.28
C GLN A 116 0.58 3.48 -18.07
N ARG A 117 0.35 3.20 -19.36
CA ARG A 117 -0.62 3.93 -20.17
C ARG A 117 -2.05 3.69 -19.68
N GLY A 118 -2.45 2.44 -19.51
CA GLY A 118 -3.80 2.09 -19.06
C GLY A 118 -4.15 2.68 -17.70
N LEU A 119 -3.21 2.64 -16.75
CA LEU A 119 -3.39 3.27 -15.44
C LEU A 119 -3.42 4.79 -15.53
N SER A 120 -2.51 5.42 -16.29
CA SER A 120 -2.53 6.87 -16.49
C SER A 120 -3.88 7.37 -17.03
N ASP A 121 -4.43 6.68 -18.03
CA ASP A 121 -5.73 7.03 -18.61
C ASP A 121 -6.87 6.83 -17.62
N ALA A 122 -6.85 5.75 -16.84
CA ALA A 122 -7.84 5.49 -15.81
C ALA A 122 -7.80 6.55 -14.69
N VAL A 123 -6.61 6.94 -14.25
CA VAL A 123 -6.41 7.99 -13.25
C VAL A 123 -6.93 9.32 -13.76
N GLN A 124 -6.56 9.73 -14.98
CA GLN A 124 -7.07 10.99 -15.57
C GLN A 124 -8.60 11.01 -15.66
N ARG A 125 -9.24 9.87 -15.98
CA ARG A 125 -10.71 9.78 -16.00
C ARG A 125 -11.31 9.97 -14.61
N GLN A 126 -10.76 9.35 -13.57
CA GLN A 126 -11.24 9.53 -12.19
C GLN A 126 -11.04 10.96 -11.70
N GLU A 127 -9.87 11.55 -11.95
CA GLU A 127 -9.56 12.94 -11.57
C GLU A 127 -10.52 13.94 -12.23
N ARG A 128 -10.86 13.75 -13.51
CA ARG A 128 -11.86 14.58 -14.21
C ARG A 128 -13.26 14.44 -13.61
N GLY A 129 -13.58 13.28 -13.05
CA GLY A 129 -14.82 13.02 -12.31
C GLY A 129 -14.80 13.52 -10.86
N GLY A 130 -13.68 14.06 -10.38
CA GLY A 130 -13.52 14.45 -8.98
C GLY A 130 -13.39 13.27 -8.00
N GLU A 131 -13.12 12.06 -8.51
CA GLU A 131 -12.92 10.87 -7.70
C GLU A 131 -11.43 10.56 -7.52
N PRO A 132 -11.01 10.03 -6.34
CA PRO A 132 -9.63 9.62 -6.14
C PRO A 132 -9.31 8.37 -6.96
N ALA A 133 -8.07 8.29 -7.44
CA ALA A 133 -7.57 7.13 -8.15
C ALA A 133 -6.93 6.11 -7.21
N VAL A 134 -7.53 4.91 -7.13
CA VAL A 134 -7.07 3.85 -6.23
C VAL A 134 -6.90 2.55 -7.01
N LEU A 135 -5.68 2.06 -7.13
CA LEU A 135 -5.40 0.70 -7.58
C LEU A 135 -5.52 -0.26 -6.40
N LEU A 136 -6.44 -1.23 -6.51
CA LEU A 136 -6.61 -2.30 -5.55
C LEU A 136 -6.00 -3.61 -6.08
N THR A 137 -5.15 -4.24 -5.27
CA THR A 137 -4.36 -5.41 -5.68
C THR A 137 -4.11 -6.39 -4.53
N ALA A 138 -3.56 -7.56 -4.83
CA ALA A 138 -3.09 -8.53 -3.85
C ALA A 138 -2.01 -7.94 -2.90
N PRO A 139 -1.99 -8.35 -1.62
CA PRO A 139 -1.01 -7.86 -0.64
C PRO A 139 0.45 -8.03 -1.06
N THR A 140 0.76 -9.11 -1.76
CA THR A 140 2.11 -9.44 -2.26
C THR A 140 2.59 -8.49 -3.35
N LEU A 141 1.69 -7.93 -4.15
CA LEU A 141 2.00 -7.04 -5.27
C LEU A 141 2.10 -5.57 -4.86
N ARG A 142 1.34 -5.18 -3.83
CA ARG A 142 1.09 -3.79 -3.46
C ARG A 142 2.36 -2.94 -3.37
N ALA A 143 3.38 -3.40 -2.63
CA ALA A 143 4.62 -2.63 -2.44
C ALA A 143 5.39 -2.40 -3.75
N ALA A 144 5.45 -3.43 -4.59
CA ALA A 144 6.14 -3.38 -5.87
C ALA A 144 5.42 -2.45 -6.85
N LEU A 145 4.09 -2.57 -6.95
CA LEU A 145 3.28 -1.71 -7.82
C LEU A 145 3.27 -0.26 -7.32
N ALA A 146 3.15 -0.03 -6.01
CA ALA A 146 3.26 1.30 -5.42
C ALA A 146 4.58 1.97 -5.79
N ARG A 147 5.71 1.26 -5.67
CA ARG A 147 7.02 1.78 -6.06
C ARG A 147 7.13 2.02 -7.57
N PHE A 148 6.62 1.10 -8.38
CA PHE A 148 6.69 1.16 -9.83
C PHE A 148 5.90 2.36 -10.40
N PHE A 149 4.68 2.60 -9.91
CA PHE A 149 3.84 3.69 -10.41
C PHE A 149 4.06 5.03 -9.72
N ARG A 150 4.83 5.10 -8.64
CA ARG A 150 5.04 6.34 -7.87
C ARG A 150 5.55 7.51 -8.72
N VAL A 151 6.42 7.24 -9.69
CA VAL A 151 7.02 8.26 -10.56
C VAL A 151 6.12 8.56 -11.77
N SER A 152 5.54 7.52 -12.36
CA SER A 152 4.77 7.64 -13.60
C SER A 152 3.34 8.11 -13.40
N VAL A 153 2.71 7.77 -12.27
CA VAL A 153 1.33 8.13 -11.95
C VAL A 153 1.26 8.65 -10.50
N PRO A 154 1.73 9.88 -10.23
CA PRO A 154 1.94 10.35 -8.86
C PRO A 154 0.67 10.47 -8.02
N SER A 155 -0.51 10.65 -8.61
CA SER A 155 -1.78 10.75 -7.90
C SER A 155 -2.44 9.39 -7.60
N LEU A 156 -1.88 8.29 -8.12
CA LEU A 156 -2.39 6.95 -7.88
C LEU A 156 -2.11 6.50 -6.44
N HIS A 157 -3.15 6.14 -5.72
CA HIS A 157 -3.04 5.39 -4.48
C HIS A 157 -3.03 3.89 -4.79
N VAL A 158 -2.12 3.13 -4.17
CA VAL A 158 -2.09 1.67 -4.32
C VAL A 158 -2.40 1.03 -2.97
N LEU A 159 -3.53 0.32 -2.91
CA LEU A 159 -3.99 -0.38 -1.71
C LEU A 159 -4.00 -1.89 -1.94
N ALA A 160 -3.76 -2.63 -0.86
CA ALA A 160 -4.00 -4.06 -0.84
C ALA A 160 -5.42 -4.37 -0.35
N TRP A 161 -5.99 -5.49 -0.78
CA TRP A 161 -7.32 -5.95 -0.33
C TRP A 161 -7.48 -5.98 1.18
N ASN A 162 -6.45 -6.41 1.90
CA ASN A 162 -6.44 -6.50 3.37
C ASN A 162 -6.27 -5.14 4.08
N GLU A 163 -6.06 -4.05 3.35
CA GLU A 163 -6.00 -2.69 3.91
C GLU A 163 -7.37 -2.00 3.89
N VAL A 164 -8.33 -2.55 3.15
CA VAL A 164 -9.69 -2.01 3.04
C VAL A 164 -10.55 -2.59 4.17
N PRO A 165 -11.15 -1.75 5.04
CA PRO A 165 -12.04 -2.23 6.09
C PRO A 165 -13.26 -2.96 5.53
N ASP A 166 -13.70 -4.05 6.19
CA ASP A 166 -14.84 -4.87 5.75
C ASP A 166 -16.16 -4.11 5.61
N ASN A 167 -16.31 -3.00 6.34
CA ASN A 167 -17.50 -2.16 6.30
C ASN A 167 -17.49 -1.13 5.15
N ARG A 168 -16.45 -1.11 4.31
CA ARG A 168 -16.37 -0.23 3.14
C ARG A 168 -16.86 -0.95 1.89
N LYS A 169 -17.80 -0.32 1.19
CA LYS A 169 -18.26 -0.78 -0.12
C LYS A 169 -17.22 -0.44 -1.17
N VAL A 170 -16.75 -1.44 -1.90
CA VAL A 170 -15.81 -1.27 -3.01
C VAL A 170 -16.59 -1.18 -4.32
N ARG A 171 -16.38 -0.11 -5.09
CA ARG A 171 -16.97 0.04 -6.43
C ARG A 171 -15.88 -0.08 -7.47
N MET A 172 -15.96 -1.11 -8.30
CA MET A 172 -15.04 -1.29 -9.42
C MET A 172 -15.35 -0.29 -10.52
N VAL A 173 -14.38 0.55 -10.85
CA VAL A 173 -14.48 1.55 -11.94
C VAL A 173 -14.01 0.95 -13.26
N THR A 174 -12.86 0.28 -13.24
CA THR A 174 -12.27 -0.36 -14.42
C THR A 174 -11.27 -1.43 -14.02
N ALA A 175 -11.03 -2.38 -14.91
CA ALA A 175 -9.93 -3.35 -14.81
C ALA A 175 -8.86 -3.03 -15.87
N ILE A 176 -7.58 -3.16 -15.51
CA ILE A 176 -6.42 -2.97 -16.40
C ILE A 176 -5.86 -4.34 -16.79
N GLY A 177 -5.56 -4.53 -18.08
CA GLY A 177 -5.01 -5.80 -18.59
C GLY A 177 -5.66 -6.33 -19.88
N LYS A 178 -6.61 -5.58 -20.47
CA LYS A 178 -7.11 -5.79 -21.83
C LYS A 178 -6.32 -4.97 -22.85
#